data_AF-A0A5N7MYJ9-F1
#
_entry.id   AF-A0A5N7MYJ9-F1
#
_cell.length_a   1.000
_cell.length_b   1.000
_cell.length_c   1.000
_cell.angle_alpha   90.00
_cell.angle_beta   90.00
_cell.angle_gamma   90.00
#
_symmetry.space_group_name_H-M   'P 1'
#
loop_
_entity.id
_entity.type
_entity.pdbx_description
1 polymer ?
#
loop_
_entity_poly.entity_id
_entity_poly.type
_entity_poly.pdbx_seq_one_letter_code
_entity_poly.pdbx_strand_id
1 'polypeptide(L)'
;METLYTKPPAGSCVICLDEMGPVSAKSYAGRALVQTRTRPAERAKQEIDYGRRAKGYVFGAFCPATGEAFTHPYPGRGGAHWVDFLEHVETWIPSTTERIYAIMDNLSSHRTTDVLLFLLAHPRWEMVFQPKYAAYLNLIEPWWKILRSLALAGRRFESWDEISDAIHRSTIYWNAHRHPFVWGQRRRHRPRRSPGIALLPRAA
;
A
#
# COMPACT_ATOMS: atom_id res chain seq x y z
N MET A 1 -3.91 5.58 -19.05
CA MET A 1 -3.79 5.18 -17.63
C MET A 1 -5.11 5.35 -16.89
N GLU A 2 -5.65 6.56 -16.72
CA GLU A 2 -6.93 6.77 -16.00
C GLU A 2 -8.11 5.97 -16.59
N THR A 3 -8.12 5.79 -17.90
CA THR A 3 -9.09 4.95 -18.62
C THR A 3 -9.03 3.48 -18.17
N LEU A 4 -7.87 2.96 -17.79
CA LEU A 4 -7.72 1.58 -17.32
C LEU A 4 -8.42 1.38 -15.97
N TYR A 5 -8.40 2.37 -15.08
CA TYR A 5 -9.11 2.26 -13.81
C TYR A 5 -10.62 2.39 -13.94
N THR A 6 -11.11 3.10 -14.95
CA THR A 6 -12.53 3.42 -15.09
C THR A 6 -13.26 2.50 -16.07
N LYS A 7 -12.56 2.06 -17.12
CA LYS A 7 -13.05 1.19 -18.19
C LYS A 7 -11.93 0.25 -18.66
N PRO A 8 -11.50 -0.70 -17.81
CA PRO A 8 -10.52 -1.70 -18.23
C PRO A 8 -11.10 -2.55 -19.38
N PRO A 9 -10.27 -3.00 -20.33
CA PRO A 9 -10.69 -3.97 -21.33
C PRO A 9 -11.30 -5.24 -20.71
N ALA A 10 -12.23 -5.88 -21.40
CA ALA A 10 -12.82 -7.15 -20.94
C ALA A 10 -11.73 -8.23 -20.80
N GLY A 11 -11.89 -9.13 -19.82
CA GLY A 11 -10.91 -10.20 -19.56
C GLY A 11 -9.57 -9.73 -18.97
N SER A 12 -9.41 -8.43 -18.69
CA SER A 12 -8.18 -7.86 -18.18
C SER A 12 -8.18 -7.59 -16.67
N CYS A 13 -6.99 -7.60 -16.08
CA CYS A 13 -6.74 -7.15 -14.72
C CYS A 13 -5.85 -5.92 -14.75
N VAL A 14 -6.19 -4.91 -13.95
CA VAL A 14 -5.37 -3.71 -13.74
C VAL A 14 -4.77 -3.80 -12.35
N ILE A 15 -3.44 -3.78 -12.29
CA ILE A 15 -2.68 -3.81 -11.04
C ILE A 15 -1.75 -2.61 -10.97
N CYS A 16 -1.52 -2.13 -9.76
CA CYS A 16 -0.56 -1.11 -9.41
C CYS A 16 0.63 -1.78 -8.75
N LEU A 17 1.84 -1.56 -9.26
CA LEU A 17 3.08 -2.05 -8.69
C LEU A 17 3.91 -0.87 -8.16
N ASP A 18 4.57 -1.08 -7.03
CA ASP A 18 5.46 -0.10 -6.39
C ASP A 18 6.28 -0.75 -5.27
N GLU A 19 7.34 -0.07 -4.81
CA GLU A 19 8.14 -0.48 -3.67
C GLU A 19 8.07 0.52 -2.51
N MET A 20 7.71 0.02 -1.33
CA MET A 20 7.81 0.77 -0.09
C MET A 20 9.17 0.53 0.57
N GLY A 21 10.02 1.54 0.61
CA GLY A 21 11.22 1.49 1.43
C GLY A 21 12.21 2.65 1.27
N PRO A 22 13.34 2.61 1.98
CA PRO A 22 13.69 1.59 2.96
C PRO A 22 12.81 1.66 4.22
N VAL A 23 12.26 0.53 4.65
CA VAL A 23 11.58 0.37 5.94
C VAL A 23 12.61 -0.11 6.95
N SER A 24 12.66 0.48 8.14
CA SER A 24 13.72 0.21 9.13
C SER A 24 13.16 -0.38 10.42
N ALA A 25 13.88 -1.34 11.01
CA ALA A 25 13.60 -1.85 12.34
C ALA A 25 13.90 -0.75 13.38
N LYS A 26 12.81 -0.16 13.90
CA LYS A 26 12.79 0.91 14.88
C LYS A 26 11.44 0.99 15.58
N SER A 27 11.33 1.83 16.59
CA SER A 27 10.06 2.26 17.18
C SER A 27 9.31 3.19 16.23
N TYR A 28 8.07 2.83 15.90
CA TYR A 28 7.13 3.66 15.13
C TYR A 28 6.14 4.32 16.07
N ALA A 29 5.98 5.65 15.95
CA ALA A 29 5.04 6.40 16.76
C ALA A 29 3.61 5.86 16.59
N GLY A 30 2.95 5.62 17.72
CA GLY A 30 1.53 5.26 17.78
C GLY A 30 0.64 6.48 17.98
N ARG A 31 -0.67 6.25 17.93
CA ARG A 31 -1.67 7.21 18.40
C ARG A 31 -2.41 6.57 19.57
N ALA A 32 -2.32 7.17 20.75
CA ALA A 32 -3.11 6.78 21.91
C ALA A 32 -4.25 7.78 22.10
N LEU A 33 -5.46 7.27 22.38
CA LEU A 33 -6.58 8.11 22.81
C LEU A 33 -6.40 8.44 24.29
N VAL A 34 -6.30 9.73 24.63
CA VAL A 34 -6.24 10.19 26.02
C VAL A 34 -7.63 10.67 26.44
N GLN A 35 -8.18 10.11 27.51
CA GLN A 35 -9.40 10.62 28.12
C GLN A 35 -9.08 11.89 28.90
N THR A 36 -9.49 13.04 28.36
CA THR A 36 -9.25 14.38 28.94
C THR A 36 -10.08 14.70 30.18
N ARG A 37 -10.94 13.78 30.65
CA ARG A 37 -11.82 14.02 31.82
C ARG A 37 -11.11 13.91 33.16
N THR A 38 -10.00 13.19 33.24
CA THR A 38 -9.31 12.90 34.51
C THR A 38 -7.89 13.46 34.60
N ARG A 39 -7.26 13.80 33.48
CA ARG A 39 -5.93 14.44 33.43
C ARG A 39 -5.84 15.42 32.25
N PRO A 40 -5.05 16.50 32.35
CA PRO A 40 -4.71 17.35 31.20
C PRO A 40 -4.18 16.49 30.06
N ALA A 41 -4.49 16.84 28.81
CA ALA A 41 -3.91 16.16 27.65
C ALA A 41 -2.38 16.31 27.70
N GLU A 42 -1.67 15.28 28.14
CA GLU A 42 -0.22 15.27 28.12
C GLU A 42 0.28 15.18 26.68
N ARG A 43 1.42 15.83 26.41
CA ARG A 43 2.13 15.65 25.14
C ARG A 43 2.48 14.16 25.01
N ALA A 44 2.12 13.54 23.89
CA ALA A 44 2.55 12.16 23.61
C ALA A 44 4.08 12.06 23.75
N LYS A 45 4.54 11.25 24.71
CA LYS A 45 5.95 10.95 24.93
C LYS A 45 6.23 9.57 24.34
N GLN A 46 7.24 9.49 23.49
CA GLN A 46 7.80 8.23 23.02
C GLN A 46 9.28 8.24 23.39
N GLU A 47 9.76 7.13 23.95
CA GLU A 47 11.20 6.97 24.21
C GLU A 47 11.98 7.11 22.91
N ILE A 48 13.11 7.81 22.98
CA ILE A 48 13.94 8.10 21.82
C ILE A 48 14.59 6.79 21.36
N ASP A 49 14.15 6.26 20.22
CA ASP A 49 14.80 5.14 19.56
C ASP A 49 15.81 5.67 18.52
N TYR A 50 17.10 5.57 18.86
CA TYR A 50 18.20 5.95 17.98
C TYR A 50 18.48 4.90 16.87
N GLY A 51 17.81 3.74 16.89
CA GLY A 51 18.13 2.60 16.04
C GLY A 51 17.55 2.65 14.62
N ARG A 52 18.40 2.33 13.65
CA ARG A 52 18.03 1.68 12.36
C ARG A 52 18.70 0.31 12.35
N ARG A 53 18.20 -0.63 13.16
CA ARG A 53 18.86 -1.92 13.45
C ARG A 53 19.00 -2.78 12.20
N ALA A 54 17.95 -2.79 11.38
CA ALA A 54 17.89 -3.44 10.08
C ALA A 54 17.05 -2.58 9.12
N LYS A 55 17.19 -2.81 7.82
CA LYS A 55 16.36 -2.18 6.79
C LYS A 55 16.11 -3.11 5.62
N GLY A 56 14.98 -2.91 4.95
CA GLY A 56 14.65 -3.60 3.71
C GLY A 56 13.57 -2.84 2.94
N TYR A 57 13.04 -3.49 1.91
CA TYR A 57 12.03 -2.97 1.01
C TYR A 57 10.84 -3.93 0.98
N VAL A 58 9.64 -3.40 0.79
CA VAL A 58 8.43 -4.20 0.60
C VAL A 58 7.90 -3.88 -0.78
N PHE A 59 7.85 -4.88 -1.65
CA PHE A 59 7.31 -4.75 -2.99
C PHE A 59 5.83 -5.10 -2.92
N GLY A 60 5.00 -4.34 -3.62
CA GLY A 60 3.55 -4.49 -3.54
C GLY A 60 2.89 -4.51 -4.90
N ALA A 61 1.90 -5.38 -5.03
CA ALA A 61 0.95 -5.39 -6.14
C ALA A 61 -0.44 -5.14 -5.56
N PHE A 62 -1.18 -4.20 -6.15
CA PHE A 62 -2.49 -3.82 -5.66
C PHE A 62 -3.48 -3.77 -6.82
N CYS A 63 -4.59 -4.50 -6.73
CA CYS A 63 -5.68 -4.48 -7.70
C CYS A 63 -6.75 -3.47 -7.24
N PRO A 64 -6.86 -2.27 -7.85
CA PRO A 64 -7.80 -1.26 -7.37
C PRO A 64 -9.26 -1.68 -7.53
N ALA A 65 -9.57 -2.50 -8.54
CA ALA A 65 -10.93 -2.95 -8.83
C ALA A 65 -11.53 -3.84 -7.73
N THR A 66 -10.69 -4.58 -6.99
CA THR A 66 -11.11 -5.47 -5.90
C THR A 66 -10.62 -4.99 -4.54
N GLY A 67 -9.60 -4.14 -4.52
CA GLY A 67 -8.83 -3.79 -3.32
C GLY A 67 -7.86 -4.87 -2.88
N GLU A 68 -7.68 -5.95 -3.64
CA GLU A 68 -6.78 -7.04 -3.27
C GLU A 68 -5.32 -6.59 -3.38
N ALA A 69 -4.51 -7.01 -2.41
CA ALA A 69 -3.11 -6.65 -2.34
C ALA A 69 -2.23 -7.87 -2.15
N PHE A 70 -1.07 -7.86 -2.77
CA PHE A 70 0.00 -8.82 -2.57
C PHE A 70 1.27 -8.06 -2.17
N THR A 71 2.02 -8.62 -1.22
CA THR A 71 3.27 -8.01 -0.74
C THR A 71 4.36 -9.04 -0.60
N HIS A 72 5.56 -8.66 -0.98
CA HIS A 72 6.75 -9.46 -0.75
C HIS A 72 7.91 -8.60 -0.19
N PRO A 73 8.47 -8.92 1.00
CA PRO A 73 9.61 -8.23 1.55
C PRO A 73 10.93 -8.68 0.90
N TYR A 74 11.88 -7.74 0.76
CA TYR A 74 13.23 -7.98 0.22
C TYR A 74 14.28 -7.19 1.02
N PRO A 75 15.53 -7.69 1.11
CA PRO A 75 16.62 -6.95 1.74
C PRO A 75 17.11 -5.74 0.92
N GLY A 76 16.80 -5.70 -0.38
CA GLY A 76 17.23 -4.65 -1.31
C GLY A 76 16.20 -4.30 -2.38
N ARG A 77 16.53 -3.32 -3.22
CA ARG A 77 15.67 -2.82 -4.33
C ARG A 77 16.28 -3.04 -5.73
N GLY A 78 17.03 -4.12 -5.91
CA GLY A 78 17.71 -4.42 -7.17
C GLY A 78 16.77 -5.03 -8.22
N GLY A 79 17.17 -5.01 -9.49
CA GLY A 79 16.39 -5.57 -10.60
C GLY A 79 16.09 -7.06 -10.44
N ALA A 80 17.01 -7.85 -9.86
CA ALA A 80 16.77 -9.27 -9.59
C ALA A 80 15.60 -9.50 -8.60
N HIS A 81 15.50 -8.69 -7.54
CA HIS A 81 14.35 -8.73 -6.62
C HIS A 81 13.06 -8.30 -7.31
N TRP A 82 13.15 -7.38 -8.27
CA TRP A 82 11.99 -6.94 -9.04
C TRP A 82 11.47 -8.04 -9.96
N VAL A 83 12.35 -8.76 -10.67
CA VAL A 83 11.92 -9.89 -11.50
C VAL A 83 11.36 -11.03 -10.66
N ASP A 84 12.02 -11.40 -9.56
CA ASP A 84 11.49 -12.39 -8.61
C ASP A 84 10.10 -11.98 -8.11
N PHE A 85 9.90 -10.70 -7.79
CA PHE A 85 8.59 -10.18 -7.42
C PHE A 85 7.55 -10.31 -8.54
N LEU A 86 7.91 -10.03 -9.79
CA LEU A 86 7.00 -10.17 -10.94
C LEU A 86 6.56 -11.63 -11.14
N GLU A 87 7.44 -12.60 -10.94
CA GLU A 87 7.10 -14.04 -10.99
C GLU A 87 6.09 -14.44 -9.91
N HIS A 88 6.26 -13.92 -8.69
CA HIS A 88 5.28 -14.13 -7.62
C HIS A 88 3.93 -13.49 -7.95
N VAL A 89 3.93 -12.29 -8.55
CA VAL A 89 2.70 -11.61 -8.97
C VAL A 89 2.01 -12.35 -10.11
N GLU A 90 2.76 -12.89 -11.08
CA GLU A 90 2.22 -13.72 -12.15
C GLU A 90 1.49 -14.95 -11.61
N THR A 91 2.04 -15.58 -10.58
CA THR A 91 1.42 -16.71 -9.88
C THR A 91 0.19 -16.30 -9.06
N TRP A 92 0.22 -15.11 -8.46
CA TRP A 92 -0.90 -14.57 -7.68
C TRP A 92 -2.11 -14.21 -8.55
N ILE A 93 -1.89 -13.75 -9.79
CA ILE A 93 -2.97 -13.39 -10.70
C ILE A 93 -3.56 -14.64 -11.36
N PRO A 94 -4.90 -14.82 -11.38
CA PRO A 94 -5.54 -15.96 -12.02
C PRO A 94 -5.01 -16.21 -13.44
N SER A 95 -4.72 -17.48 -13.75
CA SER A 95 -4.28 -17.89 -15.09
C SER A 95 -5.36 -17.64 -16.16
N THR A 96 -6.63 -17.51 -15.74
CA THR A 96 -7.77 -17.15 -16.61
C THR A 96 -7.77 -15.68 -17.03
N THR A 97 -6.92 -14.82 -16.46
CA THR A 97 -6.78 -13.42 -16.88
C THR A 97 -6.05 -13.34 -18.21
N GLU A 98 -6.72 -12.76 -19.22
CA GLU A 98 -6.20 -12.66 -20.60
C GLU A 98 -5.12 -11.58 -20.73
N ARG A 99 -5.27 -10.46 -20.01
CA ARG A 99 -4.36 -9.31 -20.07
C ARG A 99 -4.13 -8.71 -18.69
N ILE A 100 -2.89 -8.37 -18.39
CA ILE A 100 -2.46 -7.73 -17.14
C ILE A 100 -1.89 -6.36 -17.49
N TYR A 101 -2.56 -5.30 -17.05
CA TYR A 101 -2.06 -3.93 -17.15
C TYR A 101 -1.38 -3.55 -15.84
N ALA A 102 -0.05 -3.57 -15.84
CA ALA A 102 0.78 -3.28 -14.68
C ALA A 102 1.19 -1.80 -14.68
N ILE A 103 0.53 -1.02 -13.84
CA ILE A 103 0.82 0.39 -13.63
C ILE A 103 1.99 0.55 -12.68
N MET A 104 3.01 1.32 -13.06
CA MET A 104 4.17 1.58 -12.22
C MET A 104 4.84 2.92 -12.54
N ASP A 105 5.75 3.36 -11.68
CA ASP A 105 6.59 4.53 -11.95
C ASP A 105 7.68 4.23 -13.00
N ASN A 106 8.36 5.27 -13.48
CA ASN A 106 9.36 5.15 -14.53
C ASN A 106 10.80 5.00 -13.98
N LEU A 107 10.97 4.28 -12.85
CA LEU A 107 12.27 4.02 -12.28
C LEU A 107 13.11 3.13 -13.22
N SER A 108 14.42 3.39 -13.31
CA SER A 108 15.32 2.67 -14.23
C SER A 108 15.43 1.17 -13.94
N SER A 109 15.17 0.75 -12.70
CA SER A 109 15.10 -0.67 -12.29
C SER A 109 13.98 -1.44 -13.02
N HIS A 110 12.93 -0.76 -13.48
CA HIS A 110 11.82 -1.39 -14.19
C HIS A 110 12.11 -1.61 -15.69
N ARG A 111 13.29 -1.22 -16.17
CA ARG A 111 13.69 -1.32 -17.58
C ARG A 111 14.98 -2.12 -17.76
N THR A 112 15.34 -2.95 -16.79
CA THR A 112 16.50 -3.84 -16.92
C THR A 112 16.24 -4.89 -17.99
N THR A 113 17.31 -5.48 -18.53
CA THR A 113 17.22 -6.58 -19.49
C THR A 113 16.37 -7.73 -18.96
N ASP A 114 16.50 -8.05 -17.68
CA ASP A 114 15.73 -9.14 -17.06
C ASP A 114 14.23 -8.86 -17.05
N VAL A 115 13.81 -7.60 -16.88
CA VAL A 115 12.39 -7.22 -16.98
C VAL A 115 11.89 -7.33 -18.41
N LEU A 116 12.69 -6.98 -19.40
CA LEU A 116 12.33 -7.17 -20.81
C LEU A 116 12.19 -8.67 -21.14
N LEU A 117 13.08 -9.52 -20.62
CA LEU A 117 12.99 -10.97 -20.78
C LEU A 117 11.73 -11.54 -20.13
N PHE A 118 11.38 -11.07 -18.92
CA PHE A 118 10.11 -11.41 -18.28
C PHE A 118 8.91 -11.05 -19.17
N LEU A 119 8.87 -9.84 -19.72
CA LEU A 119 7.76 -9.44 -20.60
C LEU A 119 7.67 -10.26 -21.90
N LEU A 120 8.80 -10.73 -22.42
CA LEU A 120 8.83 -11.64 -23.57
C LEU A 120 8.29 -13.03 -23.21
N ALA A 121 8.58 -13.52 -22.01
CA ALA A 121 8.09 -14.81 -21.51
C ALA A 121 6.59 -14.77 -21.13
N HIS A 122 6.09 -13.60 -20.70
CA HIS A 122 4.72 -13.40 -20.24
C HIS A 122 3.94 -12.41 -21.13
N PRO A 123 3.51 -12.80 -22.35
CA PRO A 123 2.93 -11.90 -23.36
C PRO A 123 1.58 -11.29 -22.95
N ARG A 124 0.96 -11.78 -21.87
CA ARG A 124 -0.26 -11.18 -21.29
C ARG A 124 0.01 -9.88 -20.54
N TRP A 125 1.27 -9.58 -20.20
CA TRP A 125 1.65 -8.39 -19.44
C TRP A 125 1.84 -7.17 -20.32
N GLU A 126 1.33 -6.04 -19.85
CA GLU A 126 1.52 -4.73 -20.44
C GLU A 126 1.89 -3.73 -19.35
N MET A 127 3.11 -3.20 -19.41
CA MET A 127 3.57 -2.19 -18.47
C MET A 127 3.08 -0.80 -18.85
N VAL A 128 2.40 -0.14 -17.92
CA VAL A 128 1.82 1.19 -18.09
C VAL A 128 2.57 2.17 -17.18
N PHE A 129 3.56 2.83 -17.76
CA PHE A 129 4.41 3.78 -17.02
C PHE A 129 3.70 5.11 -16.78
N GLN A 130 3.79 5.60 -15.54
CA GLN A 130 3.29 6.92 -15.18
C GLN A 130 4.12 8.04 -15.82
N PRO A 131 3.48 9.18 -16.15
CA PRO A 131 4.21 10.42 -16.41
C PRO A 131 5.13 10.77 -15.24
N LYS A 132 6.26 11.44 -15.54
CA LYS A 132 7.18 11.91 -14.50
C LYS A 132 6.43 12.80 -13.50
N TYR A 133 6.71 12.62 -12.21
CA TYR A 133 6.12 13.36 -11.10
C TYR A 133 4.60 13.17 -10.89
N ALA A 134 4.02 12.09 -11.44
CA ALA A 134 2.58 11.79 -11.33
C ALA A 134 2.27 10.61 -10.39
N ALA A 135 3.01 10.53 -9.28
CA ALA A 135 2.89 9.51 -8.24
C ALA A 135 1.44 9.26 -7.76
N TYR A 136 0.64 10.34 -7.69
CA TYR A 136 -0.79 10.30 -7.33
C TYR A 136 -1.68 9.46 -8.27
N LEU A 137 -1.19 9.11 -9.46
CA LEU A 137 -1.88 8.21 -10.39
C LEU A 137 -1.75 6.74 -9.95
N ASN A 138 -0.76 6.40 -9.12
CA ASN A 138 -0.57 5.05 -8.62
C ASN A 138 -1.47 4.78 -7.40
N LEU A 139 -2.53 3.99 -7.57
CA LEU A 139 -3.48 3.73 -6.48
C LEU A 139 -2.91 2.86 -5.35
N ILE A 140 -1.72 2.29 -5.51
CA ILE A 140 -1.00 1.63 -4.42
C ILE A 140 -0.45 2.62 -3.37
N GLU A 141 -0.18 3.88 -3.74
CA GLU A 141 0.34 4.89 -2.79
C GLU A 141 -0.58 5.16 -1.59
N PRO A 142 -1.90 5.43 -1.78
CA PRO A 142 -2.82 5.53 -0.66
C PRO A 142 -2.93 4.21 0.10
N TRP A 143 -2.83 3.06 -0.58
CA TRP A 143 -2.84 1.76 0.08
C TRP A 143 -1.62 1.54 0.97
N TRP A 144 -0.42 1.99 0.58
CA TRP A 144 0.77 1.96 1.43
C TRP A 144 0.58 2.74 2.74
N LYS A 145 -0.20 3.83 2.74
CA LYS A 145 -0.54 4.55 3.97
C LYS A 145 -1.39 3.69 4.91
N ILE A 146 -2.32 2.90 4.36
CA ILE A 146 -3.13 1.95 5.12
C ILE A 146 -2.23 0.85 5.67
N LEU A 147 -1.39 0.22 4.83
CA LEU A 147 -0.50 -0.85 5.26
C LEU A 147 0.45 -0.39 6.37
N ARG A 148 1.06 0.80 6.26
CA ARG A 148 1.90 1.36 7.33
C ARG A 148 1.13 1.55 8.64
N SER A 149 -0.13 1.96 8.56
CA SER A 149 -0.98 2.12 9.74
C SER A 149 -1.33 0.78 10.39
N LEU A 150 -1.56 -0.27 9.59
CA LEU A 150 -1.87 -1.61 10.09
C LEU A 150 -0.63 -2.33 10.64
N ALA A 151 0.48 -2.26 9.90
CA ALA A 151 1.66 -3.05 10.16
C ALA A 151 2.60 -2.41 11.18
N LEU A 152 2.77 -1.09 11.13
CA LEU A 152 3.90 -0.42 11.80
C LEU A 152 3.48 0.52 12.93
N ALA A 153 2.37 1.25 12.80
CA ALA A 153 2.01 2.31 13.73
C ALA A 153 1.89 1.80 15.18
N GLY A 154 2.61 2.45 16.11
CA GLY A 154 2.59 2.09 17.53
C GLY A 154 3.37 0.83 17.91
N ARG A 155 4.16 0.27 16.99
CA ARG A 155 4.96 -0.94 17.23
C ARG A 155 6.45 -0.63 17.26
N ARG A 156 7.19 -1.49 17.94
CA ARG A 156 8.65 -1.51 17.98
C ARG A 156 9.16 -2.78 17.33
N PHE A 157 10.20 -2.64 16.53
CA PHE A 157 10.83 -3.73 15.79
C PHE A 157 12.32 -3.78 16.11
N GLU A 158 12.80 -4.98 16.40
CA GLU A 158 14.22 -5.27 16.65
C GLU A 158 14.91 -5.83 15.40
N SER A 159 14.18 -6.55 14.53
CA SER A 159 14.72 -7.20 13.32
C SER A 159 13.92 -6.91 12.05
N TRP A 160 14.49 -7.26 10.89
CA TRP A 160 13.79 -7.21 9.60
C TRP A 160 12.70 -8.28 9.49
N ASP A 161 12.90 -9.44 10.12
CA ASP A 161 11.94 -10.54 10.09
C ASP A 161 10.64 -10.16 10.81
N GLU A 162 10.73 -9.44 11.93
CA GLU A 162 9.54 -8.93 12.63
C GLU A 162 8.75 -7.94 11.78
N ILE A 163 9.43 -7.11 10.97
CA ILE A 163 8.75 -6.23 10.00
C ILE A 163 8.09 -7.06 8.91
N SER A 164 8.80 -8.05 8.37
CA SER A 164 8.31 -8.91 7.29
C SER A 164 7.04 -9.66 7.72
N ASP A 165 7.04 -10.24 8.92
CA ASP A 165 5.87 -10.89 9.52
C ASP A 165 4.72 -9.90 9.79
N ALA A 166 5.02 -8.71 10.30
CA ALA A 166 4.02 -7.67 10.52
C ALA A 166 3.33 -7.22 9.22
N ILE A 167 4.11 -7.09 8.14
CA ILE A 167 3.60 -6.75 6.81
C ILE A 167 2.74 -7.90 6.30
N HIS A 168 3.23 -9.14 6.35
CA HIS A 168 2.49 -10.33 5.90
C HIS A 168 1.11 -10.44 6.59
N ARG A 169 1.08 -10.37 7.92
CA ARG A 169 -0.17 -10.41 8.70
C ARG A 169 -1.11 -9.25 8.38
N SER A 170 -0.56 -8.06 8.16
CA SER A 170 -1.36 -6.88 7.81
C SER A 170 -1.94 -6.96 6.41
N THR A 171 -1.21 -7.53 5.45
CA THR A 171 -1.71 -7.81 4.10
C THR A 171 -2.83 -8.84 4.13
N ILE A 172 -2.68 -9.93 4.91
CA ILE A 172 -3.76 -10.91 5.12
C ILE A 172 -5.01 -10.23 5.73
N TYR A 173 -4.81 -9.46 6.80
CA TYR A 173 -5.91 -8.74 7.45
C TYR A 173 -6.60 -7.78 6.49
N TRP A 174 -5.84 -7.02 5.68
CA TRP A 174 -6.39 -6.14 4.66
C TRP A 174 -7.20 -6.92 3.63
N ASN A 175 -6.66 -8.02 3.09
CA ASN A 175 -7.33 -8.82 2.07
C ASN A 175 -8.64 -9.44 2.56
N ALA A 176 -8.76 -9.76 3.85
CA ALA A 176 -9.99 -10.22 4.47
C ALA A 176 -11.07 -9.11 4.59
N HIS A 177 -10.67 -7.84 4.58
CA HIS A 177 -11.56 -6.67 4.75
C HIS A 177 -11.46 -5.67 3.59
N ARG A 178 -10.96 -6.15 2.45
CA ARG A 178 -10.60 -5.31 1.32
C ARG A 178 -11.81 -4.64 0.71
N HIS A 179 -11.57 -3.47 0.11
CA HIS A 179 -12.58 -2.75 -0.63
C HIS A 179 -11.93 -2.04 -1.83
N PRO A 180 -12.69 -1.88 -2.93
CA PRO A 180 -12.18 -1.30 -4.16
C PRO A 180 -11.80 0.17 -4.00
N PHE A 181 -10.78 0.59 -4.76
CA PHE A 181 -10.32 1.97 -4.87
C PHE A 181 -10.84 2.54 -6.18
N VAL A 182 -11.85 3.40 -6.08
CA VAL A 182 -12.51 3.99 -7.25
C VAL A 182 -11.79 5.27 -7.69
N TRP A 183 -11.26 5.27 -8.90
CA TRP A 183 -10.64 6.44 -9.53
C TRP A 183 -11.65 7.58 -9.75
N GLY A 184 -11.23 8.84 -9.61
CA GLY A 184 -12.04 10.03 -9.90
C GLY A 184 -13.12 10.38 -8.84
N GLN A 185 -13.47 9.46 -7.94
CA GLN A 185 -14.34 9.75 -6.80
C GLN A 185 -13.52 10.36 -5.66
N ARG A 186 -13.29 11.68 -5.70
CA ARG A 186 -12.87 12.41 -4.49
C ARG A 186 -13.97 12.17 -3.46
N ARG A 187 -13.67 11.49 -2.34
CA ARG A 187 -14.47 11.67 -1.12
C ARG A 187 -14.40 13.16 -0.81
N ARG A 188 -15.41 13.93 -1.23
CA ARG A 188 -15.59 15.30 -0.79
C ARG A 188 -15.46 15.25 0.72
N HIS A 189 -14.58 16.09 1.26
CA HIS A 189 -14.39 16.23 2.69
C HIS A 189 -15.79 16.33 3.29
N ARG A 190 -16.25 15.27 3.98
CA ARG A 190 -17.57 15.32 4.60
C ARG A 190 -17.45 16.52 5.55
N PRO A 191 -18.29 17.56 5.44
CA PRO A 191 -18.24 18.65 6.41
C PRO A 191 -18.32 17.99 7.78
N ARG A 192 -17.52 18.47 8.75
CA ARG A 192 -17.61 17.98 10.15
C ARG A 192 -19.10 17.90 10.46
N ARG A 193 -19.58 16.72 10.88
CA ARG A 193 -20.93 16.62 11.42
C ARG A 193 -21.07 17.76 12.43
N SER A 194 -22.01 18.67 12.19
CA SER A 194 -22.35 19.67 13.20
C SER A 194 -22.60 18.90 14.49
N PRO A 195 -21.94 19.26 15.62
CA PRO A 195 -22.28 18.63 16.88
C PRO A 195 -23.79 18.76 17.03
N GLY A 196 -24.47 17.62 17.19
CA GLY A 196 -25.92 17.62 17.38
C GLY A 196 -26.21 18.56 18.52
N ILE A 197 -26.98 19.61 18.26
CA ILE A 197 -27.54 20.45 19.31
C ILE A 197 -28.31 19.48 20.18
N ALA A 198 -27.84 19.26 21.42
CA ALA A 198 -28.63 18.58 22.41
C ALA A 198 -29.91 19.41 22.54
N LEU A 199 -31.01 18.88 21.99
CA LEU A 199 -32.33 19.42 22.29
C LEU A 199 -32.47 19.34 23.81
N LEU A 200 -32.49 20.49 24.46
CA LEU A 200 -32.83 20.56 25.88
C LEU A 200 -34.20 19.88 26.05
N PRO A 201 -34.35 18.98 27.04
CA PRO A 201 -35.64 18.36 27.29
C PRO A 201 -36.65 19.47 27.58
N ARG A 202 -37.78 19.45 26.88
CA ARG A 202 -38.90 20.34 27.19
C ARG A 202 -39.38 19.99 28.59
N ALA A 203 -39.19 20.91 29.53
CA ALA A 203 -39.89 20.86 30.80
C ALA A 203 -41.40 21.03 30.51
N ALA A 204 -42.20 20.14 31.10
CA ALA A 204 -43.66 20.23 31.12
C ALA A 204 -44.11 21.32 32.11
#